data_AF-A0A354SLQ9-F1
#
_entry.id   AF-A0A354SLQ9-F1
#
_cell.length_a   1.000
_cell.length_b   1.000
_cell.length_c   1.000
_cell.angle_alpha   90.00
_cell.angle_beta   90.00
_cell.angle_gamma   90.00
#
_symmetry.space_group_name_H-M   'P 1'
#
loop_
_entity.id
_entity.type
_entity.pdbx_description
1 polymer ?
#
loop_
_entity_poly.entity_id
_entity_poly.type
_entity_poly.pdbx_seq_one_letter_code
_entity_poly.pdbx_strand_id
1 'polypeptide(L)'
;MKLKFVDRILPSLVVYTKRVPKGSAGCANGPVIRILPSHKNDEGLLQHELIHVQQAYRLLFIFHALLYYFNDSYRLQAEVEAYRKQLEYSPDKTYSANLFAGFICWNYNLQADRRAVEAMLKGV
;
A
#
# COMPACT_ATOMS: atom_id res chain seq x y z
N MET A 1 14.70 -1.42 -13.54
CA MET A 1 13.68 -2.43 -13.22
C MET A 1 14.28 -3.40 -12.22
N LYS A 2 13.50 -3.94 -11.28
CA LYS A 2 13.93 -4.98 -10.33
C LYS A 2 12.84 -6.06 -10.26
N LEU A 3 13.23 -7.31 -10.12
CA LEU A 3 12.30 -8.41 -9.84
C LEU A 3 12.28 -8.66 -8.33
N LYS A 4 11.07 -8.78 -7.77
CA LYS A 4 10.83 -9.13 -6.37
C LYS A 4 9.86 -10.31 -6.32
N PHE A 5 9.81 -10.98 -5.18
CA PHE A 5 8.90 -12.10 -4.97
C PHE A 5 8.08 -11.86 -3.71
N VAL A 6 6.78 -12.08 -3.83
CA VAL A 6 5.83 -12.09 -2.72
C VAL A 6 5.61 -13.54 -2.32
N ASP A 7 5.49 -13.81 -1.01
CA ASP A 7 5.37 -15.17 -0.47
C ASP A 7 6.44 -16.14 -0.98
N ARG A 8 7.63 -15.62 -1.30
CA ARG A 8 8.82 -16.33 -1.81
C ARG A 8 8.66 -16.97 -3.20
N ILE A 9 7.47 -16.94 -3.81
CA ILE A 9 7.17 -17.70 -5.04
C ILE A 9 6.55 -16.81 -6.13
N LEU A 10 5.75 -15.81 -5.75
CA LEU A 10 4.94 -15.05 -6.70
C LEU A 10 5.71 -13.82 -7.20
N PRO A 11 5.95 -13.67 -8.52
CA PRO A 11 6.80 -12.60 -9.03
C PRO A 11 6.09 -11.24 -8.99
N SER A 12 6.88 -10.19 -8.74
CA SER A 12 6.48 -8.79 -8.80
C SER A 12 7.53 -7.98 -9.54
N LEU A 13 7.11 -7.25 -10.57
CA LEU A 13 7.98 -6.43 -11.41
C LEU A 13 7.98 -4.98 -10.92
N VAL A 14 9.13 -4.52 -10.42
CA VAL A 14 9.30 -3.14 -9.94
C VAL A 14 9.92 -2.28 -11.03
N VAL A 15 9.18 -1.26 -11.46
CA VAL A 15 9.57 -0.31 -12.50
C VAL A 15 9.66 1.09 -11.88
N TYR A 16 10.80 1.76 -12.06
CA TYR A 16 10.96 3.14 -11.62
C TYR A 16 10.57 4.09 -12.75
N THR A 17 9.50 4.87 -12.58
CA THR A 17 8.93 5.69 -13.66
C THR A 17 8.18 6.89 -13.10
N LYS A 18 8.11 7.98 -13.89
CA LYS A 18 7.27 9.15 -13.59
C LYS A 18 5.78 8.89 -13.88
N ARG A 19 5.43 7.76 -14.51
CA ARG A 19 4.05 7.36 -14.82
C ARG A 19 3.40 6.67 -13.61
N VAL A 20 3.12 7.46 -12.59
CA VAL A 20 2.33 7.08 -11.41
C VAL A 20 1.11 7.99 -11.29
N PRO A 21 0.03 7.57 -10.60
CA PRO A 21 -1.11 8.43 -10.33
C PRO A 21 -0.70 9.75 -9.67
N LYS A 22 -1.39 10.84 -10.01
CA LYS A 22 -1.08 12.17 -9.47
C LYS A 22 -1.30 12.17 -7.95
N GLY A 23 -0.27 12.56 -7.21
CA GLY A 23 -0.29 12.57 -5.74
C GLY A 23 0.23 11.29 -5.08
N SER A 24 0.54 10.25 -5.85
CA SER A 24 1.09 8.99 -5.33
C SER A 24 2.60 8.89 -5.59
N ALA A 25 3.34 8.31 -4.65
CA ALA A 25 4.77 8.01 -4.81
C ALA A 25 5.03 6.64 -5.45
N GLY A 26 4.05 5.72 -5.33
CA GLY A 26 4.04 4.40 -5.93
C GLY A 26 2.62 3.99 -6.33
N CYS A 27 2.51 2.92 -7.11
CA CYS A 27 1.27 2.19 -7.32
C CYS A 27 1.53 0.74 -7.77
N ALA A 28 0.72 -0.19 -7.30
CA ALA A 28 0.66 -1.57 -7.78
C ALA A 28 -0.53 -1.76 -8.73
N ASN A 29 -0.29 -2.42 -9.87
CA ASN A 29 -1.33 -2.92 -10.75
C ASN A 29 -1.08 -4.40 -11.03
N GLY A 30 -1.78 -5.24 -10.28
CA GLY A 30 -1.54 -6.68 -10.28
C GLY A 30 -0.09 -6.99 -9.93
N PRO A 31 0.68 -7.70 -10.78
CA PRO A 31 2.06 -8.08 -10.46
C PRO A 31 3.09 -6.96 -10.77
N VAL A 32 2.66 -5.78 -11.23
CA VAL A 32 3.57 -4.70 -11.63
C VAL A 32 3.48 -3.55 -10.65
N ILE A 33 4.63 -3.18 -10.06
CA ILE A 33 4.78 -2.02 -9.18
C ILE A 33 5.47 -0.90 -9.96
N ARG A 34 4.93 0.32 -9.87
CA ARG A 34 5.56 1.53 -10.40
C ARG A 34 5.88 2.48 -9.25
N ILE A 35 7.13 2.90 -9.12
CA ILE A 35 7.59 3.84 -8.08
C ILE A 35 8.28 5.03 -8.74
N LEU A 36 8.11 6.23 -8.18
CA LEU A 36 8.83 7.41 -8.62
C LEU A 36 10.35 7.21 -8.50
N PRO A 37 11.16 7.62 -9.48
CA PRO A 37 12.62 7.49 -9.40
C PRO A 37 13.23 8.14 -8.14
N SER A 38 12.62 9.22 -7.62
CA SER A 38 13.03 9.89 -6.39
C SER A 38 12.86 9.04 -5.13
N HIS A 39 11.95 8.05 -5.15
CA HIS A 39 11.66 7.15 -4.02
C HIS A 39 12.24 5.75 -4.24
N LYS A 40 13.23 5.60 -5.13
CA LYS A 40 13.81 4.30 -5.50
C LYS A 40 14.39 3.50 -4.33
N ASN A 41 14.86 4.19 -3.30
CA ASN A 41 15.48 3.62 -2.10
C ASN A 41 14.57 3.65 -0.87
N ASP A 42 13.30 4.02 -1.04
CA ASP A 42 12.30 3.96 0.02
C ASP A 42 11.82 2.51 0.16
N GLU A 43 12.46 1.77 1.06
CA GLU A 43 12.12 0.37 1.31
C GLU A 43 10.72 0.24 1.92
N GLY A 44 10.29 1.18 2.76
CA GLY A 44 8.95 1.18 3.34
C GLY A 44 7.87 1.30 2.26
N LEU A 45 8.03 2.25 1.33
CA LEU A 45 7.13 2.41 0.20
C LEU A 45 7.12 1.16 -0.69
N LEU A 46 8.28 0.56 -0.97
CA LEU A 46 8.33 -0.67 -1.76
C LEU A 46 7.55 -1.81 -1.10
N GLN A 47 7.66 -1.96 0.22
CA GLN A 47 6.97 -3.01 0.98
C GLN A 47 5.46 -2.77 1.04
N HIS A 48 5.03 -1.50 1.12
CA HIS A 48 3.62 -1.12 0.96
C HIS A 48 3.07 -1.63 -0.38
N GLU A 49 3.74 -1.32 -1.50
CA GLU A 49 3.28 -1.74 -2.82
C GLU A 49 3.31 -3.28 -2.99
N LEU A 50 4.27 -3.97 -2.37
CA LEU A 50 4.34 -5.43 -2.38
C LEU A 50 3.15 -6.08 -1.65
N ILE A 51 2.59 -5.46 -0.62
CA ILE A 51 1.36 -5.94 0.03
C ILE A 51 0.18 -5.88 -0.94
N HIS A 52 0.04 -4.81 -1.72
CA HIS A 52 -1.01 -4.76 -2.75
C HIS A 52 -0.84 -5.84 -3.82
N VAL A 53 0.40 -6.14 -4.22
CA VAL A 53 0.65 -7.29 -5.10
C VAL A 53 0.24 -8.60 -4.44
N GLN A 54 0.55 -8.78 -3.14
CA GLN A 54 0.12 -9.94 -2.36
C GLN A 54 -1.40 -10.09 -2.33
N GLN A 55 -2.11 -9.01 -2.02
CA GLN A 55 -3.57 -8.96 -1.96
C GLN A 55 -4.18 -9.29 -3.33
N ALA A 56 -3.58 -8.77 -4.40
CA ALA A 56 -3.99 -9.06 -5.75
C ALA A 56 -3.82 -10.56 -6.08
N TYR A 57 -2.69 -11.18 -5.75
CA TYR A 57 -2.52 -12.62 -5.92
C TYR A 57 -3.49 -13.45 -5.06
N ARG A 58 -3.68 -13.07 -3.78
CA ARG A 58 -4.56 -13.75 -2.82
C ARG A 58 -6.01 -13.82 -3.32
N LEU A 59 -6.45 -12.83 -4.10
CA LEU A 59 -7.81 -12.69 -4.63
C LEU A 59 -7.84 -12.63 -6.17
N LEU A 60 -6.93 -13.34 -6.83
CA LEU A 60 -6.92 -13.56 -8.29
C LEU A 60 -7.07 -12.28 -9.15
N PHE A 61 -6.45 -11.18 -8.74
CA PHE A 61 -6.41 -9.85 -9.37
C PHE A 61 -7.78 -9.16 -9.54
N ILE A 62 -8.69 -9.79 -10.28
CA ILE A 62 -10.01 -9.26 -10.62
C ILE A 62 -10.86 -9.10 -9.36
N PHE A 63 -10.91 -10.12 -8.47
CA PHE A 63 -11.71 -9.99 -7.25
C PHE A 63 -11.13 -8.95 -6.31
N HIS A 64 -9.80 -8.85 -6.19
CA HIS A 64 -9.17 -7.77 -5.45
C HIS A 64 -9.60 -6.39 -6.00
N ALA A 65 -9.48 -6.18 -7.32
CA ALA A 65 -9.84 -4.91 -7.94
C ALA A 65 -11.32 -4.55 -7.76
N LEU A 66 -12.22 -5.53 -7.90
CA LEU A 66 -13.66 -5.33 -7.68
C LEU A 66 -13.95 -4.98 -6.22
N LEU A 67 -13.43 -5.74 -5.26
CA LEU A 67 -13.65 -5.48 -3.84
C LEU A 67 -13.07 -4.13 -3.43
N TYR A 68 -11.88 -3.78 -3.92
CA TYR A 68 -11.23 -2.50 -3.63
C TYR A 68 -12.04 -1.30 -4.16
N TYR A 69 -12.68 -1.45 -5.32
CA TYR A 69 -13.48 -0.38 -5.91
C TYR A 69 -14.86 -0.24 -5.25
N PHE A 70 -15.55 -1.36 -4.99
CA PHE A 70 -16.96 -1.34 -4.56
C PHE A 70 -17.17 -1.43 -3.04
N ASN A 71 -16.17 -1.85 -2.26
CA ASN A 71 -16.32 -2.05 -0.82
C ASN A 71 -15.31 -1.19 -0.05
N ASP A 72 -15.81 -0.11 0.54
CA ASP A 72 -15.00 0.83 1.32
C ASP A 72 -14.36 0.19 2.55
N SER A 73 -15.04 -0.74 3.22
CA SER A 73 -14.47 -1.47 4.36
C SER A 73 -13.31 -2.37 3.95
N TYR A 74 -13.45 -3.04 2.80
CA TYR A 74 -12.37 -3.83 2.22
C TYR A 74 -11.19 -2.95 1.80
N ARG A 75 -11.46 -1.83 1.11
CA ARG A 75 -10.42 -0.85 0.74
C ARG A 75 -9.67 -0.35 1.97
N LEU A 76 -10.39 0.01 3.04
CA LEU A 76 -9.79 0.42 4.31
C LEU A 76 -8.87 -0.66 4.88
N GLN A 77 -9.34 -1.91 4.96
CA GLN A 77 -8.54 -3.02 5.47
C GLN A 77 -7.29 -3.27 4.61
N ALA A 78 -7.43 -3.20 3.28
CA ALA A 78 -6.32 -3.40 2.35
C ALA A 78 -5.23 -2.33 2.53
N GLU A 79 -5.61 -1.06 2.66
CA GLU A 79 -4.68 0.04 2.93
C GLU A 79 -4.05 -0.06 4.32
N VAL A 80 -4.82 -0.43 5.35
CA VAL A 80 -4.30 -0.65 6.70
C VAL A 80 -3.25 -1.76 6.70
N GLU A 81 -3.48 -2.89 6.02
CA GLU A 81 -2.49 -3.97 5.89
C GLU A 81 -1.19 -3.46 5.24
N ALA A 82 -1.30 -2.70 4.15
CA ALA A 82 -0.15 -2.15 3.43
C ALA A 82 0.64 -1.11 4.26
N TYR A 83 -0.05 -0.16 4.89
CA TYR A 83 0.59 0.84 5.75
C TYR A 83 1.15 0.25 7.04
N ARG A 84 0.54 -0.79 7.61
CA ARG A 84 1.14 -1.56 8.72
C ARG A 84 2.49 -2.13 8.33
N LYS A 85 2.59 -2.70 7.13
CA LYS A 85 3.88 -3.21 6.64
C LYS A 85 4.89 -2.09 6.44
N GLN A 86 4.46 -0.96 5.88
CA GLN A 86 5.32 0.23 5.73
C GLN A 86 5.85 0.76 7.08
N LEU A 87 5.02 0.74 8.13
CA LEU A 87 5.39 1.18 9.49
C LEU A 87 6.55 0.38 10.09
N GLU A 88 6.72 -0.88 9.70
CA GLU A 88 7.84 -1.70 10.20
C GLU A 88 9.21 -1.13 9.78
N TYR A 89 9.25 -0.36 8.69
CA TYR A 89 10.46 0.26 8.13
C TYR A 89 10.62 1.72 8.52
N SER A 90 9.65 2.30 9.25
CA SER A 90 9.71 3.67 9.72
C SER A 90 10.61 3.80 10.97
N PRO A 91 11.51 4.79 11.02
CA PRO A 91 12.33 5.05 12.21
C PRO A 91 11.49 5.58 13.39
N ASP A 92 10.52 6.47 13.11
CA ASP A 92 9.52 6.94 14.08
C ASP A 92 8.14 6.38 13.71
N LYS A 93 7.74 5.32 14.42
CA LYS A 93 6.47 4.63 14.20
C LYS A 93 5.28 5.47 14.63
N THR A 94 5.41 6.32 15.64
CA THR A 94 4.29 7.13 16.15
C THR A 94 3.97 8.24 15.15
N TYR A 95 4.99 8.97 14.72
CA TYR A 95 4.83 9.99 13.68
C TYR A 95 4.30 9.39 12.38
N SER A 96 4.90 8.28 11.92
CA SER A 96 4.50 7.63 10.69
C SER A 96 3.07 7.08 10.74
N ALA A 97 2.65 6.50 11.87
CA ALA A 97 1.29 5.99 12.02
C ALA A 97 0.26 7.11 11.92
N ASN A 98 0.54 8.26 12.53
CA ASN A 98 -0.32 9.43 12.45
C ASN A 98 -0.38 10.01 11.01
N LEU A 99 0.76 10.02 10.31
CA LEU A 99 0.86 10.43 8.90
C LEU A 99 0.06 9.50 7.98
N PHE A 100 0.23 8.19 8.11
CA PHE A 100 -0.45 7.19 7.29
C PHE A 100 -1.96 7.14 7.56
N ALA A 101 -2.38 7.29 8.82
CA ALA A 101 -3.80 7.47 9.14
C ALA A 101 -4.39 8.70 8.43
N GLY A 102 -3.60 9.79 8.33
CA GLY A 102 -3.96 10.94 7.51
C GLY A 102 -4.16 10.57 6.04
N PHE A 103 -3.18 9.89 5.42
CA PHE A 103 -3.29 9.48 4.02
C PHE A 103 -4.53 8.60 3.76
N ILE A 104 -4.82 7.64 4.63
CA ILE A 104 -5.99 6.76 4.52
C ILE A 104 -7.30 7.57 4.52
N CYS A 105 -7.45 8.53 5.44
CA CYS A 105 -8.65 9.36 5.54
C CYS A 105 -8.82 10.31 4.33
N TRP A 106 -7.73 10.90 3.83
CA TRP A 106 -7.81 11.96 2.81
C TRP A 106 -7.75 11.47 1.37
N ASN A 107 -6.99 10.40 1.08
CA ASN A 107 -6.68 10.03 -0.30
C ASN A 107 -7.61 8.94 -0.86
N TYR A 108 -8.30 8.19 -0.01
CA TYR A 108 -9.06 6.99 -0.42
C TYR A 108 -10.58 7.18 -0.36
N ASN A 109 -11.05 8.43 -0.20
CA ASN A 109 -12.47 8.77 -0.07
C ASN A 109 -13.20 7.94 1.00
N LEU A 110 -12.47 7.54 2.05
CA LEU A 110 -13.01 6.79 3.17
C LEU A 110 -13.45 7.79 4.23
N GLN A 111 -14.73 7.77 4.62
CA GLN A 111 -15.23 8.55 5.77
C GLN A 111 -14.80 7.89 7.09
N ALA A 112 -13.52 7.56 7.21
CA ALA A 112 -12.96 6.89 8.37
C ALA A 112 -12.44 7.92 9.38
N ASP A 113 -12.70 7.69 10.67
CA ASP A 113 -12.14 8.49 11.74
C ASP A 113 -10.62 8.24 11.86
N ARG A 114 -9.83 9.32 11.89
CA ARG A 114 -8.37 9.24 11.91
C ARG A 114 -7.85 8.51 13.15
N ARG A 115 -8.50 8.69 14.32
CA ARG A 115 -8.07 8.01 15.54
C ARG A 115 -8.36 6.51 15.47
N ALA A 116 -9.52 6.13 14.93
CA ALA A 116 -9.84 4.74 14.67
C ALA A 116 -8.82 4.08 13.72
N VAL A 117 -8.48 4.74 12.60
CA VAL A 117 -7.46 4.22 11.66
C VAL A 117 -6.08 4.12 12.31
N GLU A 118 -5.68 5.10 13.11
CA GLU A 118 -4.41 5.06 13.84
C GLU A 118 -4.37 3.88 14.83
N ALA A 119 -5.47 3.55 15.50
CA ALA A 119 -5.57 2.37 16.35
C ALA A 119 -5.43 1.07 15.52
N MET A 120 -6.11 0.98 14.38
CA MET A 120 -5.99 -0.15 13.45
C MET A 120 -4.55 -0.35 12.95
N LEU A 121 -3.82 0.74 12.68
CA LEU A 121 -2.41 0.67 12.29
C LEU A 121 -1.51 0.17 13.43
N LYS A 122 -1.81 0.57 14.68
CA LYS A 122 -1.07 0.12 15.87
C LYS A 122 -1.42 -1.31 16.30
N GLY A 123 -2.55 -1.85 15.84
CA GLY A 123 -3.04 -3.19 16.20
C GLY A 123 -3.70 -3.23 17.57
N VAL A 124 -4.34 -2.13 17.94
CA VAL A 124 -5.13 -1.96 19.16
C VAL A 124 -6.61 -2.01 18.80
#